data_AF-A0A951CHZ2-F1
#
_entry.id   AF-A0A951CHZ2-F1
#
_cell.length_a   1.000
_cell.length_b   1.000
_cell.length_c   1.000
_cell.angle_alpha   90.00
_cell.angle_beta   90.00
_cell.angle_gamma   90.00
#
_symmetry.space_group_name_H-M   'P 1'
#
loop_
_entity.id
_entity.type
_entity.pdbx_description
1 polymer ?
#
loop_
_entity_poly.entity_id
_entity_poly.type
_entity_poly.pdbx_seq_one_letter_code
_entity_poly.pdbx_strand_id
1 'polypeptide(L)'
;MIFSTILLAQSFFGTLPIDGIRCDPTEGVVEHIHANLQLYDRGHAVQVPAQIGMPQSGQCLYWIHTHSADGFIHIESPVKRNFTLGEFFDIWGPELSWTRAATLTAPHGGRLSIWVNGTPWHGRDPRSIALRDHETIVIQNGSPLAKPTHPDWSKF
;
A
#
# COMPACT_ATOMS: atom_id res chain seq x y z
N MET A 1 11.19 35.58 29.79
CA MET A 1 10.04 36.14 29.08
C MET A 1 9.49 35.07 28.14
N ILE A 2 8.31 34.55 28.47
CA ILE A 2 7.28 33.92 27.63
C ILE A 2 7.75 32.93 26.55
N PHE A 3 7.77 31.63 26.89
CA PHE A 3 7.55 30.59 25.90
C PHE A 3 6.04 30.39 25.74
N SER A 4 5.55 30.77 24.57
CA SER A 4 4.15 30.64 24.16
C SER A 4 3.79 29.15 24.08
N THR A 5 2.85 28.73 24.91
CA THR A 5 2.20 27.41 24.79
C THR A 5 1.31 27.44 23.56
N ILE A 6 1.79 26.87 22.45
CA ILE A 6 0.91 26.49 21.35
C ILE A 6 0.05 25.34 21.86
N LEU A 7 -1.21 25.68 22.13
CA LEU A 7 -2.28 24.75 22.42
C LEU A 7 -2.46 23.86 21.17
N LEU A 8 -1.93 22.63 21.21
CA LEU A 8 -2.32 21.59 20.27
C LEU A 8 -3.81 21.33 20.48
N ALA A 9 -4.64 21.86 19.58
CA ALA A 9 -6.03 21.48 19.47
C ALA A 9 -6.07 19.98 19.20
N GLN A 10 -6.29 19.19 20.25
CA GLN A 10 -6.58 17.76 20.13
C GLN A 10 -7.88 17.64 19.35
N SER A 11 -7.73 17.34 18.07
CA SER A 11 -8.83 17.25 17.14
C SER A 11 -9.52 15.92 17.38
N PHE A 12 -10.73 15.96 17.95
CA PHE A 12 -11.65 14.82 18.09
C PHE A 12 -12.26 14.42 16.73
N PHE A 13 -11.42 14.17 15.72
CA PHE A 13 -11.89 13.63 14.44
C PHE A 13 -11.55 12.14 14.40
N GLY A 14 -12.58 11.29 14.41
CA GLY A 14 -12.45 9.95 13.87
C GLY A 14 -11.81 10.04 12.47
N THR A 15 -10.94 9.10 12.16
CA THR A 15 -10.15 9.07 10.92
C THR A 15 -11.06 9.23 9.70
N LEU A 16 -10.83 10.31 8.93
CA LEU A 16 -11.65 10.66 7.77
C LEU A 16 -11.47 9.62 6.66
N PRO A 17 -12.50 9.36 5.84
CA PRO A 17 -12.35 8.46 4.70
C PRO A 17 -11.29 8.97 3.71
N ILE A 18 -10.47 8.05 3.18
CA ILE A 18 -9.48 8.30 2.11
C ILE A 18 -9.99 7.56 0.88
N ASP A 19 -10.23 8.26 -0.23
CA ASP A 19 -10.83 7.68 -1.45
C ASP A 19 -12.15 6.91 -1.21
N GLY A 20 -12.93 7.37 -0.22
CA GLY A 20 -14.16 6.70 0.20
C GLY A 20 -13.94 5.39 0.98
N ILE A 21 -12.69 5.04 1.31
CA ILE A 21 -12.32 3.94 2.21
C ILE A 21 -12.39 4.46 3.64
N ARG A 22 -13.23 3.81 4.45
CA ARG A 22 -13.45 4.20 5.84
C ARG A 22 -12.52 3.43 6.77
N CYS A 23 -12.25 4.03 7.92
CA CYS A 23 -11.69 3.35 9.06
C CYS A 23 -12.84 2.81 9.91
N ASP A 24 -13.05 1.50 9.90
CA ASP A 24 -14.14 0.84 10.63
C ASP A 24 -13.59 0.02 11.80
N PRO A 25 -14.37 -0.20 12.88
CA PRO A 25 -13.88 -0.89 14.08
C PRO A 25 -13.55 -2.37 13.89
N THR A 26 -14.00 -2.97 12.79
CA THR A 26 -13.85 -4.39 12.48
C THR A 26 -13.59 -4.58 10.99
N GLU A 27 -12.93 -5.68 10.66
CA GLU A 27 -12.71 -6.15 9.30
C GLU A 27 -14.05 -6.38 8.56
N GLY A 28 -14.09 -5.99 7.28
CA GLY A 28 -15.21 -6.28 6.41
C GLY A 28 -15.17 -7.71 5.86
N VAL A 29 -16.35 -8.31 5.67
CA VAL A 29 -16.48 -9.71 5.20
C VAL A 29 -17.15 -9.86 3.84
N VAL A 30 -17.59 -8.75 3.22
CA VAL A 30 -18.26 -8.78 1.90
C VAL A 30 -17.23 -8.95 0.79
N GLU A 31 -16.14 -8.19 0.87
CA GLU A 31 -14.91 -8.46 0.14
C GLU A 31 -13.84 -8.74 1.18
N HIS A 32 -13.21 -9.90 1.10
CA HIS A 32 -12.10 -10.28 1.96
C HIS A 32 -11.09 -11.02 1.08
N ILE A 33 -10.13 -10.26 0.54
CA ILE A 33 -9.12 -10.76 -0.40
C ILE A 33 -7.74 -10.24 -0.02
N HIS A 34 -6.70 -10.91 -0.50
CA HIS A 34 -5.32 -10.57 -0.18
C HIS A 34 -4.49 -10.38 -1.45
N ALA A 35 -3.69 -9.31 -1.48
CA ALA A 35 -2.69 -9.06 -2.52
C ALA A 35 -1.31 -8.94 -1.88
N ASN A 36 -0.23 -9.03 -2.66
CA ASN A 36 1.14 -8.88 -2.15
C ASN A 36 1.89 -7.82 -2.95
N LEU A 37 2.51 -6.85 -2.26
CA LEU A 37 3.37 -5.84 -2.85
C LEU A 37 4.83 -6.07 -2.45
N GLN A 38 5.70 -6.17 -3.45
CA GLN A 38 7.13 -6.29 -3.27
C GLN A 38 7.85 -5.11 -3.92
N LEU A 39 8.74 -4.47 -3.17
CA LEU A 39 9.51 -3.33 -3.62
C LEU A 39 10.99 -3.69 -3.64
N TYR A 40 11.71 -3.29 -4.70
CA TYR A 40 13.14 -3.53 -4.81
C TYR A 40 13.90 -2.31 -5.34
N ASP A 41 15.01 -1.94 -4.71
CA ASP A 41 15.96 -0.95 -5.21
C ASP A 41 17.27 -1.64 -5.60
N ARG A 42 17.59 -1.66 -6.90
CA ARG A 42 18.83 -2.23 -7.46
C ARG A 42 19.12 -3.63 -6.93
N GLY A 43 18.10 -4.48 -6.89
CA GLY A 43 18.19 -5.86 -6.44
C GLY A 43 17.99 -6.07 -4.93
N HIS A 44 17.93 -5.00 -4.13
CA HIS A 44 17.73 -5.08 -2.69
C HIS A 44 16.25 -4.90 -2.32
N ALA A 45 15.73 -5.75 -1.44
CA ALA A 45 14.36 -5.64 -0.96
C ALA A 45 14.16 -4.34 -0.16
N VAL A 46 13.07 -3.65 -0.46
CA VAL A 46 12.57 -2.50 0.28
C VAL A 46 11.31 -2.94 1.02
N GLN A 47 11.27 -2.69 2.32
CA GLN A 47 10.19 -3.14 3.17
C GLN A 47 8.91 -2.32 2.91
N VAL A 48 7.78 -3.02 2.77
CA VAL A 48 6.45 -2.44 2.98
C VAL A 48 6.16 -2.51 4.48
N PRO A 49 5.97 -1.37 5.19
CA PRO A 49 5.71 -1.37 6.62
C PRO A 49 4.48 -2.18 7.03
N ALA A 50 4.53 -2.68 8.27
CA ALA A 50 3.33 -3.13 8.98
C ALA A 50 2.44 -1.93 9.35
N GLN A 51 1.19 -2.22 9.71
CA GLN A 51 0.24 -1.25 10.27
C GLN A 51 -0.09 -0.08 9.34
N ILE A 52 0.11 -0.23 8.03
CA ILE A 52 -0.43 0.73 7.06
C ILE A 52 -1.95 0.65 7.14
N GLY A 53 -2.63 1.79 7.20
CA GLY A 53 -4.08 1.82 7.34
C GLY A 53 -4.60 1.41 8.71
N MET A 54 -3.73 1.25 9.72
CA MET A 54 -4.13 0.95 11.10
C MET A 54 -3.73 2.11 12.02
N PRO A 55 -4.66 3.02 12.37
CA PRO A 55 -4.37 4.12 13.29
C PRO A 55 -3.82 3.62 14.63
N GLN A 56 -2.86 4.35 15.19
CA GLN A 56 -2.18 3.99 16.44
C GLN A 56 -3.14 3.87 17.65
N SER A 57 -4.32 4.48 17.59
CA SER A 57 -5.36 4.31 18.63
C SER A 57 -5.86 2.86 18.74
N GLY A 58 -5.67 2.04 17.70
CA GLY A 58 -6.16 0.66 17.64
C GLY A 58 -7.68 0.53 17.63
N GLN A 59 -8.41 1.62 17.35
CA GLN A 59 -9.87 1.67 17.42
C GLN A 59 -10.56 1.28 16.11
N CYS A 60 -9.82 1.28 15.01
CA CYS A 60 -10.32 0.95 13.68
C CYS A 60 -9.17 0.56 12.75
N LEU A 61 -9.53 0.10 11.56
CA LEU A 61 -8.63 -0.13 10.43
C LEU A 61 -9.32 0.35 9.15
N TYR A 62 -8.55 0.88 8.21
CA TYR A 62 -9.05 1.12 6.86
C TYR A 62 -9.26 -0.22 6.16
N TRP A 63 -10.26 -0.29 5.26
CA TRP A 63 -10.56 -1.55 4.53
C TRP A 63 -9.36 -2.09 3.76
N ILE A 64 -8.42 -1.22 3.37
CA ILE A 64 -7.13 -1.62 2.81
C ILE A 64 -6.03 -1.33 3.85
N HIS A 65 -5.30 -2.35 4.27
CA HIS A 65 -4.29 -2.22 5.32
C HIS A 65 -3.23 -3.34 5.27
N THR A 66 -2.21 -3.24 6.12
CA THR A 66 -1.22 -4.31 6.36
C THR A 66 -1.16 -4.66 7.85
N HIS A 67 -1.19 -5.94 8.19
CA HIS A 67 -0.94 -6.40 9.57
C HIS A 67 0.56 -6.52 9.87
N SER A 68 1.35 -6.97 8.90
CA SER A 68 2.79 -7.27 9.02
C SER A 68 3.62 -6.58 7.93
N ALA A 69 4.95 -6.61 8.11
CA ALA A 69 5.91 -5.99 7.20
C ALA A 69 6.40 -6.94 6.08
N ASP A 70 5.54 -7.88 5.66
CA ASP A 70 5.82 -8.88 4.62
C ASP A 70 5.18 -8.54 3.26
N GLY A 71 4.52 -7.38 3.19
CA GLY A 71 3.94 -6.85 1.96
C GLY A 71 2.57 -7.40 1.60
N PHE A 72 1.94 -8.21 2.45
CA PHE A 72 0.53 -8.57 2.25
C PHE A 72 -0.38 -7.36 2.51
N ILE A 73 -1.17 -7.04 1.51
CA ILE A 73 -2.22 -6.02 1.54
C ILE A 73 -3.54 -6.77 1.73
N HIS A 74 -4.22 -6.44 2.81
CA HIS A 74 -5.55 -6.92 3.14
C HIS A 74 -6.57 -5.99 2.50
N ILE A 75 -7.61 -6.55 1.88
CA ILE A 75 -8.78 -5.83 1.39
C ILE A 75 -9.99 -6.47 2.04
N GLU A 76 -10.43 -5.89 3.15
CA GLU A 76 -11.45 -6.41 4.05
C GLU A 76 -12.55 -5.36 4.20
N SER A 77 -13.47 -5.38 3.22
CA SER A 77 -14.43 -4.32 3.01
C SER A 77 -15.88 -4.77 3.26
N PRO A 78 -16.73 -3.89 3.82
CA PRO A 78 -18.17 -4.12 3.89
C PRO A 78 -18.87 -4.00 2.53
N VAL A 79 -18.14 -3.67 1.46
CA VAL A 79 -18.67 -3.54 0.10
C VAL A 79 -17.75 -4.20 -0.91
N LYS A 80 -18.35 -4.74 -1.99
CA LYS A 80 -17.59 -5.23 -3.15
C LYS A 80 -17.39 -4.10 -4.15
N ARG A 81 -16.14 -3.72 -4.41
CA ARG A 81 -15.77 -2.79 -5.48
C ARG A 81 -14.36 -3.06 -5.98
N ASN A 82 -13.99 -2.42 -7.09
CA ASN A 82 -12.62 -2.47 -7.56
C ASN A 82 -11.74 -1.59 -6.67
N PHE A 83 -10.85 -2.21 -5.91
CA PHE A 83 -9.81 -1.55 -5.14
C PHE A 83 -8.51 -1.51 -5.94
N THR A 84 -7.67 -0.52 -5.67
CA THR A 84 -6.48 -0.25 -6.48
C THR A 84 -5.24 -0.02 -5.63
N LEU A 85 -4.08 -0.26 -6.25
CA LEU A 85 -2.79 0.04 -5.64
C LEU A 85 -2.65 1.53 -5.33
N GLY A 86 -3.24 2.42 -6.14
CA GLY A 86 -3.30 3.86 -5.86
C GLY A 86 -3.94 4.17 -4.51
N GLU A 87 -5.10 3.60 -4.23
CA GLU A 87 -5.82 3.80 -2.95
C GLU A 87 -5.01 3.26 -1.76
N PHE A 88 -4.30 2.13 -1.93
CA PHE A 88 -3.38 1.65 -0.90
C PHE A 88 -2.24 2.65 -0.62
N PHE A 89 -1.65 3.23 -1.67
CA PHE A 89 -0.60 4.23 -1.51
C PHE A 89 -1.10 5.54 -0.94
N ASP A 90 -2.36 5.92 -1.17
CA ASP A 90 -2.96 7.11 -0.56
C ASP A 90 -3.22 6.91 0.94
N ILE A 91 -3.61 5.69 1.35
CA ILE A 91 -3.70 5.29 2.76
C ILE A 91 -2.30 5.24 3.42
N TRP A 92 -1.30 4.75 2.69
CA TRP A 92 0.08 4.67 3.19
C TRP A 92 0.75 6.05 3.24
N GLY A 93 0.46 6.94 2.29
CA GLY A 93 0.98 8.30 2.20
C GLY A 93 2.05 8.58 1.12
N PRO A 94 2.99 7.68 0.76
CA PRO A 94 3.97 7.99 -0.27
C PRO A 94 3.37 7.99 -1.68
N GLU A 95 4.04 8.69 -2.60
CA GLU A 95 3.63 8.76 -4.00
C GLU A 95 3.78 7.39 -4.70
N LEU A 96 2.82 7.09 -5.58
CA LEU A 96 2.90 6.05 -6.59
C LEU A 96 2.77 6.66 -7.98
N SER A 97 3.81 6.53 -8.79
CA SER A 97 3.86 6.94 -10.20
C SER A 97 4.87 6.08 -10.95
N TRP A 98 5.08 6.35 -12.24
CA TRP A 98 6.10 5.65 -13.01
C TRP A 98 7.53 5.95 -12.57
N THR A 99 7.74 6.96 -11.73
CA THR A 99 9.05 7.40 -11.29
C THR A 99 9.25 7.29 -9.78
N ARG A 100 8.18 7.04 -9.02
CA ARG A 100 8.16 7.06 -7.55
C ARG A 100 7.27 5.94 -7.02
N ALA A 101 7.74 5.22 -6.02
CA ALA A 101 6.95 4.26 -5.26
C ALA A 101 7.58 4.07 -3.87
N ALA A 102 6.93 4.58 -2.82
CA ALA A 102 7.51 4.61 -1.48
C ALA A 102 8.86 5.34 -1.47
N THR A 103 9.95 4.64 -1.12
CA THR A 103 11.32 5.19 -1.15
C THR A 103 12.01 5.05 -2.52
N LEU A 104 11.40 4.31 -3.47
CA LEU A 104 11.96 4.10 -4.80
C LEU A 104 11.91 5.38 -5.63
N THR A 105 13.02 5.66 -6.33
CA THR A 105 13.13 6.76 -7.28
C THR A 105 13.74 6.23 -8.57
N ALA A 106 13.01 6.35 -9.67
CA ALA A 106 13.55 5.98 -10.97
C ALA A 106 14.79 6.81 -11.31
N PRO A 107 15.76 6.26 -12.06
CA PRO A 107 16.88 7.04 -12.58
C PRO A 107 16.38 8.17 -13.47
N HIS A 108 17.20 9.21 -13.64
CA HIS A 108 16.85 10.36 -14.46
C HIS A 108 16.45 9.95 -15.90
N GLY A 109 15.24 10.34 -16.32
CA GLY A 109 14.68 9.98 -17.62
C GLY A 109 14.20 8.53 -17.75
N GLY A 110 14.28 7.73 -16.68
CA GLY A 110 13.83 6.34 -16.61
C GLY A 110 12.47 6.18 -15.94
N ARG A 111 12.06 4.92 -15.79
CA ARG A 111 10.83 4.51 -15.10
C ARG A 111 11.12 3.33 -14.18
N LEU A 112 10.33 3.20 -13.12
CA LEU A 112 10.23 1.97 -12.34
C LEU A 112 9.68 0.86 -13.25
N SER A 113 10.18 -0.35 -13.04
CA SER A 113 9.65 -1.53 -13.73
C SER A 113 8.60 -2.19 -12.83
N ILE A 114 7.47 -2.57 -13.41
CA ILE A 114 6.34 -3.13 -12.68
C ILE A 114 5.96 -4.48 -13.29
N TRP A 115 5.68 -5.46 -12.45
CA TRP A 115 5.14 -6.76 -12.84
C TRP A 115 3.90 -7.07 -12.02
N VAL A 116 2.95 -7.73 -12.67
CA VAL A 116 1.76 -8.29 -12.04
C VAL A 116 1.76 -9.79 -12.33
N ASN A 117 1.79 -10.61 -11.29
CA ASN A 117 1.90 -12.08 -11.38
C ASN A 117 3.05 -12.53 -12.29
N GLY A 118 4.21 -11.88 -12.16
CA GLY A 118 5.42 -12.18 -12.95
C GLY A 118 5.37 -11.70 -14.41
N THR A 119 4.27 -11.12 -14.87
CA THR A 119 4.14 -10.55 -16.22
C THR A 119 4.45 -9.05 -16.19
N PRO A 120 5.31 -8.51 -17.09
CA PRO A 120 5.55 -7.08 -17.17
C PRO A 120 4.25 -6.30 -17.36
N TRP A 121 4.08 -5.24 -16.58
CA TRP A 121 2.90 -4.40 -16.62
C TRP A 121 3.23 -3.07 -17.31
N HIS A 122 2.39 -2.64 -18.27
CA HIS A 122 2.65 -1.51 -19.16
C HIS A 122 1.46 -0.54 -19.25
N GLY A 123 0.61 -0.48 -18.22
CA GLY A 123 -0.54 0.42 -18.22
C GLY A 123 -0.15 1.90 -18.22
N ARG A 124 -1.15 2.78 -18.29
CA ARG A 124 -0.89 4.23 -18.34
C ARG A 124 -0.47 4.78 -16.97
N ASP A 125 -1.14 4.34 -15.91
CA ASP A 125 -0.97 4.87 -14.56
C ASP A 125 -0.82 3.73 -13.54
N PRO A 126 0.33 3.57 -12.85
CA PRO A 126 0.55 2.51 -11.87
C PRO A 126 -0.50 2.49 -10.74
N ARG A 127 -1.10 3.64 -10.45
CA ARG A 127 -2.17 3.76 -9.46
C ARG A 127 -3.43 2.98 -9.85
N SER A 128 -3.62 2.70 -11.13
CA SER A 128 -4.79 1.95 -11.67
C SER A 128 -4.68 0.43 -11.56
N ILE A 129 -3.56 -0.11 -11.06
CA ILE A 129 -3.41 -1.56 -10.86
C ILE A 129 -4.46 -2.01 -9.85
N ALA A 130 -5.34 -2.94 -10.26
CA ALA A 130 -6.38 -3.47 -9.40
C ALA A 130 -5.77 -4.42 -8.36
N LEU A 131 -6.23 -4.35 -7.10
CA LEU A 131 -5.87 -5.33 -6.09
C LEU A 131 -6.82 -6.52 -6.23
N ARG A 132 -6.28 -7.66 -6.66
CA ARG A 132 -7.00 -8.91 -6.85
C ARG A 132 -6.51 -9.96 -5.88
N ASP A 133 -7.39 -10.91 -5.57
CA ASP A 133 -7.06 -12.02 -4.70
C ASP A 133 -5.89 -12.84 -5.25
N HIS A 134 -4.93 -13.10 -4.37
CA HIS A 134 -3.68 -13.81 -4.65
C HIS A 134 -2.84 -13.21 -5.79
N GLU A 135 -2.92 -11.90 -5.99
CA GLU A 135 -2.09 -11.18 -6.95
C GLU A 135 -0.78 -10.70 -6.31
N THR A 136 0.34 -10.93 -6.99
CA THR A 136 1.66 -10.39 -6.61
C THR A 136 2.03 -9.24 -7.53
N ILE A 137 2.23 -8.06 -6.95
CA ILE A 137 2.68 -6.85 -7.62
C ILE A 137 4.12 -6.59 -7.20
N VAL A 138 5.00 -6.43 -8.18
CA VAL A 138 6.42 -6.16 -7.95
C VAL A 138 6.78 -4.83 -8.60
N ILE A 139 7.35 -3.91 -7.83
CA ILE A 139 7.88 -2.64 -8.33
C ILE A 139 9.39 -2.60 -8.08
N GLN A 140 10.18 -2.40 -9.12
CA GLN A 140 11.64 -2.40 -9.04
C GLN A 140 12.26 -1.15 -9.65
N ASN A 141 13.29 -0.63 -8.99
CA ASN A 141 14.15 0.41 -9.51
C ASN A 141 15.51 -0.12 -9.96
N GLY A 142 15.85 0.11 -11.23
CA GLY A 142 17.20 -0.11 -11.77
C GLY A 142 17.66 -1.57 -11.86
N SER A 143 18.85 -1.76 -12.43
CA SER A 143 19.53 -3.06 -12.51
C SER A 143 20.54 -3.23 -11.35
N PRO A 144 20.81 -4.45 -10.88
CA PRO A 144 20.17 -5.70 -11.30
C PRO A 144 18.72 -5.80 -10.78
N LEU A 145 17.85 -6.44 -11.57
CA LEU A 145 16.51 -6.78 -11.09
C LEU A 145 16.61 -7.92 -10.06
N ALA A 146 15.89 -7.79 -8.96
CA ALA A 146 15.73 -8.86 -8.00
C ALA A 146 14.88 -9.99 -8.59
N LYS A 147 15.15 -11.21 -8.14
CA LYS A 147 14.20 -12.32 -8.27
C LYS A 147 13.14 -12.15 -7.18
N PRO A 148 11.87 -11.88 -7.52
CA PRO A 148 10.81 -11.72 -6.52
C PRO A 148 10.63 -13.00 -5.70
N THR A 149 10.18 -12.86 -4.47
CA THR A 149 9.82 -14.03 -3.64
C THR A 149 8.42 -14.52 -4.02
N HIS A 150 8.19 -15.82 -3.83
CA HIS A 150 6.83 -16.37 -3.93
C HIS A 150 6.10 -16.12 -2.60
N PRO A 151 4.99 -15.38 -2.59
CA PRO A 151 4.21 -15.20 -1.37
C PRO A 151 3.62 -16.55 -0.94
N ASP A 152 3.63 -16.79 0.38
CA ASP A 152 2.99 -17.96 0.96
C ASP A 152 1.50 -17.66 1.17
N TRP A 153 0.71 -17.99 0.16
CA TRP A 153 -0.73 -17.78 0.15
C TRP A 153 -1.50 -18.76 1.06
N SER A 154 -0.85 -19.79 1.62
CA SER A 154 -1.52 -20.76 2.51
C SER A 154 -1.94 -20.17 3.88
N LYS A 155 -1.56 -18.92 4.13
CA LYS A 155 -1.87 -18.16 5.34
C LYS A 155 -3.27 -17.55 5.34
N PHE A 156 -3.98 -17.58 4.21
CA PHE A 156 -5.28 -16.95 3.99
C PHE A 156 -6.33 -17.96 3.53
#